data_AF-A0A7K7UGJ3-F1
#
_entry.id   AF-A0A7K7UGJ3-F1
#
_cell.length_a   1.000
_cell.length_b   1.000
_cell.length_c   1.000
_cell.angle_alpha   90.00
_cell.angle_beta   90.00
_cell.angle_gamma   90.00
#
_symmetry.space_group_name_H-M   'P 1'
#
loop_
_entity.id
_entity.type
_entity.pdbx_description
1 polymer ?
#
loop_
_entity_poly.entity_id
_entity_poly.type
_entity_poly.pdbx_seq_one_letter_code
_entity_poly.pdbx_strand_id
1 'polypeptide(L)'
;FAQKHNLLMHRQMHTGEKPFACGLCSHRFRQKYHLVSHQRIHTGERPFACAHCPKAFRDKQSLTIHQRIHTGERPFTCNHCHK
;
A
#
# COMPACT_ATOMS: atom_id res chain seq x y z
N PHE A 1 -9.91 16.21 11.34
CA PHE A 1 -9.57 14.85 11.83
C PHE A 1 -10.58 14.45 12.90
N ALA A 2 -11.32 13.36 12.71
CA ALA A 2 -12.33 12.91 13.68
C ALA A 2 -11.74 12.23 14.93
N GLN A 3 -10.49 11.77 14.88
CA GLN A 3 -9.81 11.08 15.97
C GLN A 3 -8.42 11.70 16.22
N LYS A 4 -8.02 11.80 17.49
CA LYS A 4 -6.71 12.34 17.90
C LYS A 4 -5.53 11.57 17.31
N HIS A 5 -5.64 10.25 17.22
CA HIS A 5 -4.63 9.40 16.58
C HIS A 5 -4.40 9.79 15.11
N ASN A 6 -5.47 10.04 14.35
CA ASN A 6 -5.39 10.41 12.94
C ASN A 6 -4.73 11.80 12.75
N LEU A 7 -4.99 12.74 13.66
CA LEU A 7 -4.31 14.04 13.66
C LEU A 7 -2.80 13.90 13.95
N LEU A 8 -2.41 13.07 14.91
CA LEU A 8 -1.00 12.80 15.21
C LEU A 8 -0.30 12.19 14.00
N MET A 9 -0.91 11.18 13.38
CA MET A 9 -0.40 10.56 12.16
C MET A 9 -0.26 11.55 11.01
N HIS A 10 -1.24 12.45 10.84
CA HIS A 10 -1.15 13.50 9.85
C HIS A 10 0.02 14.45 10.13
N ARG A 11 0.24 14.83 11.39
CA ARG A 11 1.35 15.72 11.76
C ARG A 11 2.72 15.12 11.42
N GLN A 12 2.89 13.80 11.58
CA GLN A 12 4.10 13.08 11.14
C GLN A 12 4.36 13.22 9.63
N MET A 13 3.35 13.59 8.85
CA MET A 13 3.54 13.87 7.42
C MET A 13 4.32 15.15 7.16
N HIS A 14 4.09 16.17 7.98
CA HIS A 14 4.78 17.46 7.91
C HIS A 14 6.19 17.40 8.49
N THR A 15 6.38 16.69 9.60
CA THR A 15 7.69 16.61 10.27
C THR A 15 8.65 15.64 9.58
N GLY A 16 8.15 14.77 8.70
CA GLY A 16 8.97 13.73 8.07
C GLY A 16 9.32 12.57 9.01
N GLU A 17 8.82 12.56 10.25
CA GLU A 17 9.12 11.56 11.25
C GLU A 17 8.71 10.16 10.79
N LYS A 18 9.65 9.21 10.83
CA LYS A 18 9.46 7.81 10.42
C LYS A 18 10.00 6.88 11.52
N PRO A 19 9.21 6.64 12.58
CA PRO A 19 9.69 5.93 13.76
C PRO A 19 10.00 4.46 13.49
N PHE A 20 9.35 3.83 12.49
CA PHE A 20 9.49 2.41 12.23
C PHE A 20 10.60 2.13 11.20
N ALA A 21 11.73 1.58 11.63
CA ALA A 21 12.84 1.21 10.74
C ALA A 21 12.77 -0.26 10.32
N CYS A 22 13.22 -0.55 9.10
CA CYS A 22 13.45 -1.91 8.66
C CYS A 22 14.77 -2.43 9.25
N GLY A 23 14.76 -3.66 9.77
CA GLY A 23 15.98 -4.30 10.28
C GLY A 23 16.89 -4.86 9.17
N LEU A 24 16.39 -4.97 7.93
CA LEU A 24 17.10 -5.58 6.81
C LEU A 24 17.64 -4.55 5.79
N CYS A 25 17.22 -3.29 5.90
CA CYS A 25 17.67 -2.20 5.03
C CYS A 25 17.44 -0.83 5.69
N SER A 26 17.96 0.23 5.08
CA SER A 26 17.88 1.60 5.64
C SER A 26 16.51 2.28 5.52
N HIS A 27 15.48 1.58 5.03
CA HIS A 27 14.15 2.17 4.86
C HIS A 27 13.42 2.36 6.19
N ARG A 28 12.74 3.50 6.32
CA ARG A 28 11.90 3.84 7.47
C ARG A 28 10.48 4.20 7.04
N PHE A 29 9.52 3.96 7.94
CA PHE A 29 8.09 4.09 7.71
C PHE A 29 7.42 4.88 8.83
N ARG A 30 6.34 5.59 8.47
CA ARG A 30 5.50 6.32 9.44
C ARG A 30 4.56 5.40 10.23
N GLN A 31 4.21 4.26 9.66
CA GLN A 31 3.20 3.35 10.21
C GLN A 31 3.73 1.92 10.25
N LYS A 32 3.42 1.19 11.32
CA LYS A 32 3.90 -0.18 11.54
C LYS A 32 3.45 -1.14 10.43
N TYR A 33 2.20 -1.05 9.95
CA TYR A 33 1.74 -1.94 8.89
C TYR A 33 2.48 -1.73 7.57
N HIS A 34 2.92 -0.50 7.27
CA HIS A 34 3.77 -0.24 6.09
C HIS A 34 5.12 -0.92 6.22
N LEU A 35 5.73 -0.90 7.42
CA LEU A 35 6.97 -1.64 7.69
C LEU A 35 6.75 -3.15 7.51
N VAL A 36 5.70 -3.72 8.09
CA VAL A 36 5.40 -5.16 7.96
C VAL A 36 5.18 -5.57 6.50
N SER A 37 4.39 -4.79 5.77
CA SER A 37 4.20 -4.99 4.33
C SER A 37 5.52 -4.88 3.57
N HIS A 38 6.36 -3.91 3.91
CA HIS A 38 7.70 -3.77 3.33
C HIS A 38 8.59 -4.96 3.64
N GLN A 39 8.59 -5.52 4.85
CA GLN A 39 9.47 -6.65 5.19
C GLN A 39 9.28 -7.85 4.26
N ARG A 40 8.08 -8.00 3.69
CA ARG A 40 7.81 -9.02 2.67
C ARG A 40 8.54 -8.81 1.34
N ILE A 41 9.17 -7.66 1.04
CA ILE A 41 10.14 -7.59 -0.08
C ILE A 41 11.25 -8.60 0.17
N HIS A 42 11.75 -8.65 1.41
CA HIS A 42 12.96 -9.37 1.76
C HIS A 42 12.69 -10.87 1.90
N THR A 43 11.53 -11.24 2.43
CA THR A 43 11.14 -12.65 2.57
C THR A 43 10.56 -13.25 1.28
N GLY A 44 10.15 -12.40 0.33
CA GLY A 44 9.44 -12.85 -0.88
C GLY A 44 8.00 -13.30 -0.64
N GLU A 45 7.46 -13.15 0.58
CA GLU A 45 6.11 -13.57 0.94
C GLU A 45 5.05 -12.82 0.12
N ARG A 46 4.11 -13.56 -0.47
CA ARG A 46 3.01 -13.03 -1.28
C ARG A 46 1.68 -13.61 -0.80
N PRO A 47 1.15 -13.14 0.34
CA PRO A 47 -0.03 -13.74 0.96
C PRO A 47 -1.33 -13.43 0.20
N PHE A 48 -1.34 -12.47 -0.74
CA PHE A 48 -2.54 -12.05 -1.45
C PHE A 48 -2.57 -12.68 -2.85
N ALA A 49 -3.17 -13.85 -2.96
CA ALA A 49 -3.36 -14.53 -4.24
C ALA A 49 -4.55 -13.95 -5.03
N CYS A 50 -4.42 -13.89 -6.36
CA CYS A 50 -5.53 -13.60 -7.24
C CYS A 50 -6.43 -14.84 -7.39
N ALA A 51 -7.75 -14.64 -7.37
CA ALA A 51 -8.71 -15.73 -7.60
C ALA A 51 -8.83 -16.14 -9.07
N HIS A 52 -8.45 -15.26 -10.01
CA HIS A 52 -8.64 -15.48 -11.45
C HIS A 52 -7.37 -15.93 -12.18
N CYS A 53 -6.20 -15.87 -11.53
CA CYS A 53 -4.94 -16.29 -12.13
C CYS A 53 -3.89 -16.66 -11.07
N PRO A 54 -2.78 -17.33 -11.45
CA PRO A 54 -1.75 -17.78 -10.49
C PRO A 54 -0.93 -16.67 -9.82
N LYS A 55 -1.22 -15.39 -10.08
CA LYS A 55 -0.43 -14.27 -9.55
C LYS A 55 -0.75 -14.01 -8.09
N ALA A 56 0.29 -13.82 -7.29
CA ALA A 56 0.18 -13.40 -5.89
C ALA A 56 0.98 -12.12 -5.61
N PHE A 57 0.49 -11.34 -4.64
CA PHE A 57 0.95 -10.00 -4.32
C PHE A 57 1.33 -9.88 -2.84
N ARG A 58 2.21 -8.90 -2.57
CA ARG A 58 2.74 -8.61 -1.24
C ARG A 58 1.76 -7.87 -0.34
N ASP A 59 0.90 -7.04 -0.93
CA ASP A 59 -0.10 -6.23 -0.25
C ASP A 59 -1.46 -6.29 -0.95
N LYS A 60 -2.51 -6.02 -0.18
CA LYS A 60 -3.90 -6.05 -0.65
C LYS A 60 -4.18 -5.01 -1.72
N GLN A 61 -3.58 -3.83 -1.63
CA GLN A 61 -3.79 -2.75 -2.59
C GLN A 61 -3.32 -3.15 -3.99
N SER A 62 -2.15 -3.79 -4.09
CA SER A 62 -1.60 -4.33 -5.34
C SER A 62 -2.51 -5.40 -5.93
N LEU A 63 -3.07 -6.30 -5.11
CA LEU A 63 -4.06 -7.28 -5.56
C LEU A 63 -5.33 -6.59 -6.09
N THR A 64 -5.88 -5.60 -5.36
CA THR A 64 -7.08 -4.87 -5.77
C THR A 64 -6.87 -4.14 -7.10
N ILE A 65 -5.73 -3.47 -7.28
CA ILE A 65 -5.38 -2.82 -8.54
C ILE A 65 -5.25 -3.87 -9.66
N HIS A 66 -4.58 -4.99 -9.38
CA HIS A 66 -4.45 -6.08 -10.33
C HIS A 66 -5.80 -6.66 -10.75
N GLN A 67 -6.75 -6.83 -9.83
CA GLN A 67 -8.08 -7.38 -10.13
C GLN A 67 -8.84 -6.59 -11.19
N ARG A 68 -8.54 -5.28 -11.34
CA ARG A 68 -9.15 -4.42 -12.37
C ARG A 68 -8.86 -4.88 -13.79
N ILE A 69 -7.76 -5.61 -14.01
CA ILE A 69 -7.47 -6.18 -15.35
C ILE A 69 -8.45 -7.30 -15.71
N HIS A 70 -8.99 -8.00 -14.71
CA HIS A 70 -9.95 -9.09 -14.91
C HIS A 70 -11.37 -8.56 -15.01
N THR A 71 -11.71 -7.52 -14.24
CA THR A 71 -13.04 -6.91 -14.24
C THR A 71 -13.22 -5.86 -15.35
N GLY A 72 -12.13 -5.35 -15.92
CA GLY A 72 -12.16 -4.24 -16.89
C GLY A 72 -12.53 -2.89 -16.26
N GLU A 73 -12.57 -2.79 -14.92
CA GLU A 73 -12.95 -1.57 -14.20
C GLU A 73 -11.97 -0.42 -14.50
N ARG A 74 -12.51 0.74 -14.89
CA ARG A 74 -11.77 1.98 -15.12
C ARG A 74 -12.32 3.09 -14.22
N PRO A 75 -11.83 3.20 -12.97
CA PRO A 75 -12.37 4.14 -11.98
C PRO A 75 -12.04 5.60 -12.28
N PHE A 76 -11.06 5.84 -13.15
CA PHE A 76 -10.58 7.16 -13.48
C PHE A 76 -10.91 7.44 -14.93
N THR A 77 -11.65 8.53 -15.14
CA THR A 77 -12.02 9.05 -16.45
C THR A 77 -11.53 10.48 -16.56
N CYS A 78 -10.96 10.87 -17.69
CA CYS A 78 -10.60 12.26 -17.93
C CYS A 78 -11.86 13.10 -18.16
N ASN A 79 -12.02 14.21 -17.44
CA ASN A 79 -13.17 15.12 -17.62
C ASN A 79 -13.12 15.92 -18.94
N HIS A 80 -11.97 15.94 -19.64
CA HIS A 80 -11.82 16.68 -20.90
C HIS A 80 -12.02 15.81 -22.14
N CYS A 81 -11.60 14.54 -22.10
CA CYS A 81 -11.73 13.63 -23.25
C CYS A 81 -12.57 12.40 -22.97
N HIS A 82 -13.11 12.26 -21.74
CA HIS A 82 -13.95 11.15 -21.28
C HIS A 82 -13.32 9.75 -21.49
N LYS A 83 -11.99 9.70 -21.64
CA LYS A 83 -11.16 8.49 -21.76
C LYS A 83 -10.26 8.31 -20.55
#